data_AF-A0A8H3BLN1-F1
#
_entry.id   AF-A0A8H3BLN1-F1
#
_cell.length_a   1.000
_cell.length_b   1.000
_cell.length_c   1.000
_cell.angle_alpha   90.00
_cell.angle_beta   90.00
_cell.angle_gamma   90.00
#
_symmetry.space_group_name_H-M   'P 1'
#
loop_
_entity.id
_entity.type
_entity.pdbx_description
1 polymer ?
#
loop_
_entity_poly.entity_id
_entity_poly.type
_entity_poly.pdbx_seq_one_letter_code
_entity_poly.pdbx_strand_id
1 'polypeptide(L)'
;MPTDRTNENPGKWNSKEPYYDDWYTMWDIFRCTTPFYHLIYTNRYVDMLRSIIDTWNALPDWISLGYITQDYSRSVSKGIEYAQNDFAAYLLAKSLGSKKDAARYLQRADNWKNFWNENATVDLGDAGLGVHTGFFGSKSAQGVFDALVNVTNCGGCSWSDLTYGGLIWEYSFNVPHDTAALIKLMGGPDAFERRLDASFVEGFSAGAGPANTAGTALFNPGNEPSFQTPFLYNYINGKQYKTVEKTRYVVNKYYSLARSGIPGNQDAGAMATWLLWNLLGLYPVTSQPVYLLSAPFFKAVDVRIGTADPTSASYKSETYLRIRAPGLDSNNTYVRGVKINGKSINRSFIWHDEITSGGSLEFTMGSKAVAWDSGELPPSLSTGWE
;
A
#
# COMPACT_ATOMS: atom_id res chain seq x y z
N MET A 1 3.66 -17.80 -0.78
CA MET A 1 2.23 -17.45 -0.97
C MET A 1 1.44 -18.44 -0.15
N PRO A 2 0.29 -18.08 0.42
CA PRO A 2 -0.56 -19.06 1.08
C PRO A 2 -0.85 -20.24 0.16
N THR A 3 -0.52 -21.43 0.66
CA THR A 3 -0.55 -22.67 -0.11
C THR A 3 -1.75 -23.48 0.35
N ASP A 4 -2.50 -24.03 -0.61
CA ASP A 4 -3.57 -24.96 -0.30
C ASP A 4 -2.97 -26.26 0.25
N ARG A 5 -3.36 -26.59 1.47
CA ARG A 5 -3.00 -27.76 2.28
C ARG A 5 -4.25 -28.54 2.67
N THR A 6 -5.36 -28.37 1.95
CA THR A 6 -6.60 -29.09 2.23
C THR A 6 -6.34 -30.60 2.28
N ASN A 7 -6.81 -31.25 3.34
CA ASN A 7 -6.55 -32.65 3.73
C ASN A 7 -5.19 -32.93 4.42
N GLU A 8 -4.36 -31.91 4.63
CA GLU A 8 -3.10 -31.97 5.42
C GLU A 8 -3.23 -31.22 6.77
N ASN A 9 -4.46 -31.09 7.29
CA ASN A 9 -4.71 -30.33 8.52
C ASN A 9 -3.88 -30.88 9.71
N PRO A 10 -3.18 -30.02 10.48
CA PRO A 10 -2.37 -30.48 11.59
C PRO A 10 -3.20 -31.08 12.73
N GLY A 11 -2.82 -32.28 13.19
CA GLY A 11 -3.34 -32.90 14.41
C GLY A 11 -4.77 -33.44 14.30
N LYS A 12 -5.63 -33.09 15.27
CA LYS A 12 -7.04 -33.56 15.38
C LYS A 12 -8.04 -32.63 14.68
N TRP A 13 -7.58 -31.65 13.92
CA TRP A 13 -8.45 -30.68 13.24
C TRP A 13 -9.10 -31.32 12.00
N ASN A 14 -10.29 -31.89 12.20
CA ASN A 14 -11.11 -32.45 11.14
C ASN A 14 -12.14 -31.41 10.68
N SER A 15 -11.83 -30.68 9.61
CA SER A 15 -12.69 -29.65 9.01
C SER A 15 -12.99 -30.00 7.55
N LYS A 16 -14.18 -29.62 7.07
CA LYS A 16 -14.55 -29.71 5.66
C LYS A 16 -14.22 -28.42 4.89
N GLU A 17 -13.73 -27.42 5.59
CA GLU A 17 -13.27 -26.17 5.01
C GLU A 17 -11.91 -26.35 4.32
N PRO A 18 -11.60 -25.56 3.28
CA PRO A 18 -10.25 -25.49 2.74
C PRO A 18 -9.25 -25.13 3.83
N TYR A 19 -8.06 -25.75 3.81
CA TYR A 19 -6.96 -25.40 4.70
C TYR A 19 -5.84 -24.79 3.89
N TYR A 20 -5.51 -23.54 4.16
CA TYR A 20 -4.34 -22.88 3.62
C TYR A 20 -3.34 -22.65 4.76
N ASP A 21 -2.05 -22.74 4.44
CA ASP A 21 -0.95 -22.46 5.37
C ASP A 21 -0.06 -21.34 4.78
N ASP A 22 1.14 -21.12 5.31
CA ASP A 22 2.07 -20.05 4.93
C ASP A 22 1.54 -18.63 5.19
N TRP A 23 0.65 -18.51 6.18
CA TRP A 23 0.09 -17.23 6.63
C TRP A 23 1.12 -16.27 7.25
N TYR A 24 2.34 -16.75 7.55
CA TYR A 24 3.42 -15.90 8.05
C TYR A 24 3.79 -14.76 7.07
N THR A 25 3.44 -14.88 5.79
CA THR A 25 3.64 -13.84 4.77
C THR A 25 2.46 -12.90 4.58
N MET A 26 1.45 -12.95 5.47
CA MET A 26 0.29 -12.05 5.39
C MET A 26 0.69 -10.58 5.48
N TRP A 27 1.75 -10.28 6.24
CA TRP A 27 2.34 -8.94 6.32
C TRP A 27 2.82 -8.48 4.93
N ASP A 28 3.29 -9.36 4.06
CA ASP A 28 3.81 -8.94 2.76
C ASP A 28 2.69 -8.81 1.72
N ILE A 29 1.91 -9.89 1.61
CA ILE A 29 1.00 -10.10 0.47
C ILE A 29 -0.25 -9.20 0.51
N PHE A 30 -0.64 -8.66 1.67
CA PHE A 30 -1.87 -7.86 1.78
C PHE A 30 -1.79 -6.56 0.96
N ARG A 31 -0.58 -6.05 0.72
CA ARG A 31 -0.31 -4.78 0.02
C ARG A 31 -0.54 -4.86 -1.49
N CYS A 32 -0.11 -5.94 -2.13
CA CYS A 32 -0.07 -6.03 -3.60
C CYS A 32 -0.62 -7.36 -4.15
N THR A 33 -0.27 -8.48 -3.52
CA THR A 33 -0.66 -9.81 -4.01
C THR A 33 -2.13 -10.11 -3.77
N THR A 34 -2.65 -9.82 -2.58
CA THR A 34 -4.06 -10.03 -2.24
C THR A 34 -5.01 -9.23 -3.16
N PRO A 35 -4.76 -7.94 -3.45
CA PRO A 35 -5.53 -7.20 -4.46
C PRO A 35 -5.53 -7.82 -5.86
N PHE A 36 -4.46 -8.51 -6.28
CA PHE A 36 -4.49 -9.27 -7.53
C PHE A 36 -5.44 -10.45 -7.43
N TYR A 37 -5.47 -11.15 -6.30
CA TYR A 37 -6.41 -12.25 -6.11
C TYR A 37 -7.86 -11.80 -6.24
N HIS A 38 -8.18 -10.57 -5.82
CA HIS A 38 -9.50 -9.95 -5.99
C HIS A 38 -9.89 -9.72 -7.45
N LEU A 39 -8.95 -9.71 -8.39
CA LEU A 39 -9.24 -9.56 -9.81
C LEU A 39 -9.16 -10.89 -10.57
N ILE A 40 -8.10 -11.66 -10.36
CA ILE A 40 -7.71 -12.74 -11.27
C ILE A 40 -7.69 -14.14 -10.63
N TYR A 41 -7.84 -14.24 -9.31
CA TYR A 41 -7.85 -15.51 -8.54
C TYR A 41 -8.94 -15.53 -7.45
N THR A 42 -10.14 -15.04 -7.78
CA THR A 42 -11.18 -14.78 -6.78
C THR A 42 -11.68 -16.04 -6.06
N ASN A 43 -11.82 -17.18 -6.75
CA ASN A 43 -12.17 -18.46 -6.12
C ASN A 43 -11.12 -18.87 -5.06
N ARG A 44 -9.83 -18.80 -5.41
CA ARG A 44 -8.74 -19.12 -4.49
C ARG A 44 -8.74 -18.20 -3.26
N TYR A 45 -9.06 -16.93 -3.46
CA TYR A 45 -9.14 -15.99 -2.35
C TYR A 45 -10.32 -16.28 -1.41
N VAL A 46 -11.47 -16.72 -1.93
CA VAL A 46 -12.60 -17.17 -1.10
C VAL A 46 -12.18 -18.34 -0.21
N ASP A 47 -11.46 -19.32 -0.75
CA ASP A 47 -10.97 -20.47 0.03
C ASP A 47 -9.96 -20.04 1.12
N MET A 48 -9.08 -19.09 0.79
CA MET A 48 -8.16 -18.47 1.76
C MET A 48 -8.91 -17.81 2.93
N LEU A 49 -9.97 -17.05 2.65
CA LEU A 49 -10.78 -16.40 3.70
C LEU A 49 -11.47 -17.43 4.61
N ARG A 50 -12.04 -18.48 4.02
CA ARG A 50 -12.69 -19.57 4.77
C ARG A 50 -11.71 -20.25 5.73
N SER A 51 -10.48 -20.49 5.25
CA SER A 51 -9.41 -21.05 6.08
C SER A 51 -8.98 -20.13 7.24
N ILE A 52 -8.85 -18.80 7.01
CA ILE A 52 -8.49 -17.85 8.08
C ILE A 52 -9.59 -17.79 9.16
N ILE A 53 -10.87 -17.77 8.76
CA ILE A 53 -12.00 -17.72 9.69
C ILE A 53 -11.98 -18.94 10.62
N ASP A 54 -11.65 -20.13 10.11
CA ASP A 54 -11.56 -21.37 10.89
C ASP A 54 -10.37 -21.35 11.89
N THR A 55 -9.43 -20.41 11.74
CA THR A 55 -8.14 -20.40 12.47
C THR A 55 -8.03 -19.40 13.65
N TRP A 56 -8.87 -18.35 13.76
CA TRP A 56 -8.47 -17.14 14.52
C TRP A 56 -8.99 -16.94 15.98
N ASN A 57 -8.13 -16.39 16.88
CA ASN A 57 -8.49 -15.56 18.06
C ASN A 57 -7.36 -14.59 18.60
N ALA A 58 -7.77 -13.39 19.07
CA ALA A 58 -7.21 -12.46 20.11
C ALA A 58 -5.99 -11.49 19.92
N LEU A 59 -6.16 -10.22 20.38
CA LEU A 59 -5.12 -9.18 20.71
C LEU A 59 -5.61 -8.18 21.82
N PRO A 60 -5.04 -8.12 23.05
CA PRO A 60 -5.61 -7.37 24.20
C PRO A 60 -5.37 -5.84 24.25
N ASP A 61 -4.14 -5.35 24.09
CA ASP A 61 -3.80 -3.92 24.30
C ASP A 61 -4.44 -2.98 23.29
N TRP A 62 -4.42 -3.40 22.03
CA TRP A 62 -5.15 -2.72 20.96
C TRP A 62 -6.64 -2.59 21.29
N ILE A 63 -7.20 -3.60 21.96
CA ILE A 63 -8.61 -3.62 22.33
C ILE A 63 -8.91 -2.65 23.47
N SER A 64 -8.04 -2.57 24.49
CA SER A 64 -8.27 -1.83 25.72
C SER A 64 -7.80 -0.38 25.69
N LEU A 65 -6.68 -0.09 25.01
CA LEU A 65 -6.00 1.21 25.06
C LEU A 65 -6.15 2.04 23.78
N GLY A 66 -6.44 1.38 22.64
CA GLY A 66 -6.47 2.06 21.34
C GLY A 66 -5.08 2.44 20.80
N TYR A 67 -4.00 1.95 21.40
CA TYR A 67 -2.64 1.98 20.88
C TYR A 67 -1.87 0.81 21.48
N ILE A 68 -0.70 0.50 20.92
CA ILE A 68 0.21 -0.52 21.46
C ILE A 68 1.25 0.21 22.30
N THR A 69 1.40 -0.16 23.58
CA THR A 69 2.39 0.47 24.47
C THR A 69 3.81 0.06 24.11
N GLN A 70 4.80 0.75 24.69
CA GLN A 70 6.22 0.40 24.57
C GLN A 70 6.57 -0.96 25.22
N ASP A 71 5.69 -1.53 26.04
CA ASP A 71 5.89 -2.85 26.65
C ASP A 71 5.83 -3.97 25.59
N TYR A 72 5.34 -3.66 24.39
CA TYR A 72 5.28 -4.56 23.25
C TYR A 72 6.20 -4.11 22.12
N SER A 73 7.02 -5.05 21.64
CA SER A 73 7.84 -4.84 20.45
C SER A 73 7.03 -4.41 19.23
N ARG A 74 7.63 -3.56 18.38
CA ARG A 74 7.08 -3.10 17.09
C ARG A 74 5.75 -2.36 17.25
N SER A 75 5.62 -1.64 18.35
CA SER A 75 4.39 -0.93 18.72
C SER A 75 3.94 0.08 17.66
N VAL A 76 4.89 0.71 16.96
CA VAL A 76 4.59 1.68 15.89
C VAL A 76 4.06 0.99 14.64
N SER A 77 4.77 -0.01 14.10
CA SER A 77 4.29 -0.70 12.89
C SER A 77 2.99 -1.47 13.12
N LYS A 78 2.86 -2.15 14.27
CA LYS A 78 1.61 -2.80 14.68
C LYS A 78 0.48 -1.79 14.83
N GLY A 79 0.71 -0.65 15.49
CA GLY A 79 -0.32 0.37 15.68
C GLY A 79 -0.88 0.92 14.36
N ILE A 80 0.01 1.20 13.41
CA ILE A 80 -0.37 1.72 12.09
C ILE A 80 -1.12 0.65 11.26
N GLU A 81 -0.59 -0.58 11.20
CA GLU A 81 -1.20 -1.65 10.42
C GLU A 81 -2.48 -2.20 11.06
N TYR A 82 -2.60 -2.19 12.39
CA TYR A 82 -3.84 -2.57 13.07
C TYR A 82 -4.95 -1.54 12.85
N ALA A 83 -4.62 -0.25 12.78
CA ALA A 83 -5.58 0.77 12.38
C ALA A 83 -6.13 0.49 10.96
N GLN A 84 -5.26 0.06 10.05
CA GLN A 84 -5.67 -0.34 8.71
C GLN A 84 -6.53 -1.62 8.68
N ASN A 85 -6.21 -2.61 9.53
CA ASN A 85 -7.03 -3.81 9.69
C ASN A 85 -8.42 -3.45 10.25
N ASP A 86 -8.50 -2.52 11.21
CA ASP A 86 -9.77 -2.04 11.73
C ASP A 86 -10.54 -1.22 10.70
N PHE A 87 -9.88 -0.49 9.80
CA PHE A 87 -10.57 0.12 8.67
C PHE A 87 -11.21 -0.94 7.75
N ALA A 88 -10.51 -2.03 7.45
CA ALA A 88 -11.10 -3.15 6.71
C ALA A 88 -12.29 -3.79 7.45
N ALA A 89 -12.19 -3.95 8.77
CA ALA A 89 -13.29 -4.44 9.60
C ALA A 89 -14.48 -3.47 9.65
N TYR A 90 -14.21 -2.15 9.63
CA TYR A 90 -15.23 -1.11 9.49
C TYR A 90 -15.99 -1.26 8.16
N LEU A 91 -15.28 -1.41 7.04
CA LEU A 91 -15.91 -1.58 5.73
C LEU A 91 -16.82 -2.81 5.70
N LEU A 92 -16.36 -3.92 6.27
CA LEU A 92 -17.16 -5.15 6.39
C LEU A 92 -18.38 -4.96 7.30
N ALA A 93 -18.20 -4.36 8.48
CA ALA A 93 -19.30 -4.11 9.40
C ALA A 93 -20.35 -3.16 8.79
N LYS A 94 -19.90 -2.14 8.04
CA LYS A 94 -20.76 -1.22 7.29
C LYS A 94 -21.54 -1.98 6.20
N SER A 95 -20.86 -2.81 5.40
CA SER A 95 -21.51 -3.58 4.33
C SER A 95 -22.52 -4.60 4.86
N LEU A 96 -22.30 -5.13 6.07
CA LEU A 96 -23.23 -6.03 6.76
C LEU A 96 -24.34 -5.30 7.55
N GLY A 97 -24.33 -3.97 7.58
CA GLY A 97 -25.33 -3.16 8.29
C GLY A 97 -25.16 -3.11 9.82
N SER A 98 -24.05 -3.61 10.38
CA SER A 98 -23.77 -3.54 11.83
C SER A 98 -23.27 -2.15 12.23
N LYS A 99 -24.18 -1.25 12.59
CA LYS A 99 -23.85 0.12 12.99
C LYS A 99 -22.90 0.21 14.19
N LYS A 100 -23.09 -0.66 15.19
CA LYS A 100 -22.28 -0.68 16.42
C LYS A 100 -20.83 -1.07 16.11
N ASP A 101 -20.63 -2.14 15.33
CA ASP A 101 -19.29 -2.60 14.98
C ASP A 101 -18.63 -1.63 14.01
N ALA A 102 -19.37 -1.08 13.05
CA ALA A 102 -18.85 -0.04 12.15
C ALA A 102 -18.34 1.16 12.96
N ALA A 103 -19.11 1.68 13.93
CA ALA A 103 -18.66 2.79 14.77
C ALA A 103 -17.40 2.45 15.58
N ARG A 104 -17.34 1.24 16.17
CA ARG A 104 -16.19 0.75 16.93
C ARG A 104 -14.93 0.68 16.07
N TYR A 105 -15.02 0.03 14.92
CA TYR A 105 -13.88 -0.18 14.03
C TYR A 105 -13.44 1.11 13.35
N LEU A 106 -14.37 2.02 13.05
CA LEU A 106 -14.05 3.35 12.56
C LEU A 106 -13.24 4.15 13.59
N GLN A 107 -13.66 4.13 14.87
CA GLN A 107 -12.91 4.79 15.94
C GLN A 107 -11.49 4.24 16.04
N ARG A 108 -11.33 2.91 15.93
CA ARG A 108 -10.00 2.30 16.02
C ARG A 108 -9.14 2.50 14.78
N ALA A 109 -9.75 2.58 13.61
CA ALA A 109 -9.09 2.97 12.37
C ALA A 109 -8.48 4.36 12.45
N ASP A 110 -8.97 5.23 13.35
CA ASP A 110 -8.45 6.58 13.56
C ASP A 110 -7.29 6.66 14.58
N ASN A 111 -7.01 5.56 15.30
CA ASN A 111 -6.02 5.53 16.37
C ASN A 111 -4.58 5.76 15.90
N TRP A 112 -4.28 5.65 14.60
CA TRP A 112 -2.97 6.00 14.06
C TRP A 112 -2.57 7.45 14.42
N LYS A 113 -3.54 8.36 14.56
CA LYS A 113 -3.31 9.75 14.98
C LYS A 113 -2.69 9.84 16.38
N ASN A 114 -2.94 8.85 17.24
CA ASN A 114 -2.34 8.79 18.56
C ASN A 114 -0.83 8.60 18.52
N PHE A 115 -0.28 8.10 17.40
CA PHE A 115 1.16 7.92 17.20
C PHE A 115 1.81 9.11 16.50
N TRP A 116 1.03 10.08 16.01
CA TRP A 116 1.59 11.23 15.29
C TRP A 116 2.23 12.23 16.25
N ASN A 117 3.57 12.30 16.22
CA ASN A 117 4.34 13.29 16.98
C ASN A 117 4.65 14.49 16.06
N GLU A 118 3.89 15.56 16.20
CA GLU A 118 4.06 16.80 15.43
C GLU A 118 5.43 17.46 15.64
N ASN A 119 6.08 17.22 16.79
CA ASN A 119 7.36 17.82 17.15
C ASN A 119 8.57 16.98 16.71
N ALA A 120 8.36 15.72 16.30
CA ALA A 120 9.44 14.91 15.74
C ALA A 120 9.97 15.61 14.48
N THR A 121 11.26 15.92 14.44
CA THR A 121 11.87 16.76 13.41
C THR A 121 13.17 16.14 12.94
N VAL A 122 13.43 16.22 11.64
CA VAL A 122 14.72 15.87 11.04
C VAL A 122 15.18 17.00 10.12
N ASP A 123 16.44 17.39 10.26
CA ASP A 123 17.10 18.34 9.37
C ASP A 123 17.97 17.57 8.38
N LEU A 124 17.60 17.64 7.10
CA LEU A 124 18.33 17.07 5.97
C LEU A 124 19.02 18.18 5.16
N GLY A 125 19.37 19.31 5.81
CA GLY A 125 20.02 20.47 5.22
C GLY A 125 21.36 20.16 4.56
N ASP A 126 22.15 19.25 5.13
CA ASP A 126 23.42 18.79 4.54
C ASP A 126 23.23 18.12 3.16
N ALA A 127 22.04 17.55 2.92
CA ALA A 127 21.64 16.97 1.63
C ALA A 127 20.87 17.96 0.74
N GLY A 128 20.71 19.23 1.17
CA GLY A 128 19.96 20.26 0.45
C GLY A 128 18.43 20.09 0.49
N LEU A 129 17.91 19.27 1.42
CA LEU A 129 16.49 18.89 1.49
C LEU A 129 15.72 19.61 2.60
N GLY A 130 16.43 20.31 3.48
CA GLY A 130 15.86 21.14 4.53
C GLY A 130 15.22 20.33 5.65
N VAL A 131 14.36 21.00 6.42
CA VAL A 131 13.76 20.45 7.64
C VAL A 131 12.38 19.85 7.36
N HIS A 132 12.14 18.66 7.91
CA HIS A 132 10.84 17.99 7.90
C HIS A 132 10.37 17.76 9.35
N THR A 133 9.11 18.06 9.63
CA THR A 133 8.49 17.98 10.98
C THR A 133 7.24 17.11 10.97
N GLY A 134 6.94 16.43 12.07
CA GLY A 134 5.81 15.52 12.17
C GLY A 134 6.14 14.13 11.65
N PHE A 135 6.27 13.15 12.55
CA PHE A 135 6.51 11.74 12.22
C PHE A 135 5.79 10.84 13.21
N PHE A 136 5.65 9.56 12.87
CA PHE A 136 5.19 8.60 13.86
C PHE A 136 6.23 8.37 14.96
N GLY A 137 5.75 8.27 16.19
CA GLY A 137 6.55 7.98 17.37
C GLY A 137 5.79 7.09 18.34
N SER A 138 6.52 6.45 19.25
CA SER A 138 5.92 5.69 20.35
C SER A 138 5.64 6.60 21.55
N LYS A 139 4.61 6.24 22.33
CA LYS A 139 4.25 6.90 23.59
C LYS A 139 4.45 5.97 24.77
N SER A 140 4.83 6.54 25.91
CA SER A 140 4.73 5.86 27.19
C SER A 140 3.26 5.60 27.58
N ALA A 141 3.02 4.78 28.60
CA ALA A 141 1.68 4.56 29.14
C ALA A 141 1.00 5.85 29.63
N GLN A 142 1.78 6.88 29.96
CA GLN A 142 1.30 8.22 30.37
C GLN A 142 1.04 9.15 29.17
N GLY A 143 1.22 8.67 27.93
CA GLY A 143 0.95 9.42 26.71
C GLY A 143 2.07 10.34 26.26
N VAL A 144 3.26 10.23 26.83
CA VAL A 144 4.42 11.08 26.50
C VAL A 144 5.20 10.45 25.35
N PHE A 145 5.46 11.22 24.29
CA PHE A 145 6.30 10.77 23.17
C PHE A 145 7.78 10.66 23.58
N ASP A 146 8.49 9.73 22.96
CA ASP A 146 9.95 9.68 23.03
C ASP A 146 10.56 10.98 22.44
N ALA A 147 11.45 11.60 23.21
CA ALA A 147 12.08 12.88 22.88
C ALA A 147 13.21 12.78 21.85
N LEU A 148 13.76 11.57 21.60
CA LEU A 148 14.96 11.37 20.78
C LEU A 148 14.76 10.37 19.63
N VAL A 149 13.62 10.45 18.95
CA VAL A 149 13.32 9.57 17.81
C VAL A 149 14.14 9.99 16.58
N ASN A 150 15.12 9.16 16.20
CA ASN A 150 15.80 9.29 14.92
C ASN A 150 14.94 8.70 13.81
N VAL A 151 14.33 9.54 12.97
CA VAL A 151 13.36 9.10 11.97
C VAL A 151 14.00 8.44 10.74
N THR A 152 15.29 8.68 10.54
CA THR A 152 16.10 8.11 9.47
C THR A 152 17.03 7.02 10.00
N ASN A 153 16.67 6.34 11.10
CA ASN A 153 17.42 5.19 11.60
C ASN A 153 16.46 4.29 12.40
N CYS A 154 16.41 3.01 12.06
CA CYS A 154 15.55 2.02 12.72
C CYS A 154 16.30 1.09 13.69
N GLY A 155 17.57 1.38 14.02
CA GLY A 155 18.44 0.48 14.75
C GLY A 155 18.67 -0.81 13.95
N GLY A 156 18.16 -1.93 14.47
CA GLY A 156 18.19 -3.22 13.78
C GLY A 156 17.07 -3.41 12.76
N CYS A 157 16.07 -2.52 12.68
CA CYS A 157 14.83 -2.72 11.92
C CYS A 157 14.13 -4.06 12.29
N SER A 158 14.28 -4.54 13.53
CA SER A 158 13.97 -5.90 13.93
C SER A 158 13.07 -5.96 15.15
N TRP A 159 12.93 -7.16 15.72
CA TRP A 159 11.97 -7.47 16.78
C TRP A 159 12.11 -6.60 18.04
N SER A 160 13.29 -6.04 18.32
CA SER A 160 13.51 -5.18 19.49
C SER A 160 13.30 -3.68 19.21
N ASP A 161 13.17 -3.28 17.94
CA ASP A 161 13.16 -1.88 17.54
C ASP A 161 11.73 -1.30 17.49
N LEU A 162 11.64 0.04 17.38
CA LEU A 162 10.36 0.75 17.29
C LEU A 162 9.59 0.38 16.01
N THR A 163 10.31 0.16 14.91
CA THR A 163 9.78 -0.22 13.60
C THR A 163 10.36 -1.57 13.16
N TYR A 164 9.58 -2.29 12.35
CA TYR A 164 9.97 -3.57 11.79
C TYR A 164 10.20 -3.42 10.28
N GLY A 165 11.38 -3.81 9.78
CA GLY A 165 11.69 -3.82 8.35
C GLY A 165 11.86 -2.44 7.68
N GLY A 166 11.53 -1.33 8.33
CA GLY A 166 11.62 -0.01 7.69
C GLY A 166 11.86 1.13 8.66
N LEU A 167 12.19 2.28 8.10
CA LEU A 167 12.40 3.52 8.84
C LEU A 167 11.09 4.10 9.35
N ILE A 168 11.17 4.91 10.40
CA ILE A 168 10.05 5.75 10.82
C ILE A 168 9.67 6.74 9.70
N TRP A 169 10.65 7.19 8.90
CA TRP A 169 10.40 7.95 7.69
C TRP A 169 9.45 7.22 6.72
N GLU A 170 9.73 5.95 6.41
CA GLU A 170 8.89 5.13 5.52
C GLU A 170 7.51 4.88 6.14
N TYR A 171 7.46 4.48 7.41
CA TYR A 171 6.21 4.26 8.13
C TYR A 171 5.36 5.52 8.27
N SER A 172 5.96 6.71 8.24
CA SER A 172 5.23 7.99 8.26
C SER A 172 4.40 8.23 7.01
N PHE A 173 4.50 7.37 5.99
CA PHE A 173 3.63 7.35 4.82
C PHE A 173 2.54 6.25 4.86
N ASN A 174 2.55 5.36 5.85
CA ASN A 174 1.73 4.14 5.89
C ASN A 174 0.30 4.37 6.45
N VAL A 175 -0.41 5.38 5.96
CA VAL A 175 -1.83 5.62 6.31
C VAL A 175 -2.68 5.64 5.04
N PRO A 176 -2.78 4.51 4.30
CA PRO A 176 -3.51 4.45 3.05
C PRO A 176 -4.97 4.89 3.19
N HIS A 177 -5.64 4.50 4.27
CA HIS A 177 -7.05 4.78 4.54
C HIS A 177 -7.36 6.25 4.84
N ASP A 178 -6.38 7.07 5.22
CA ASP A 178 -6.60 8.47 5.55
C ASP A 178 -5.42 9.37 5.11
N THR A 179 -4.96 9.18 3.87
CA THR A 179 -3.82 9.93 3.32
C THR A 179 -4.09 11.44 3.28
N ALA A 180 -5.33 11.88 3.09
CA ALA A 180 -5.68 13.30 3.16
C ALA A 180 -5.40 13.93 4.54
N ALA A 181 -5.72 13.23 5.64
CA ALA A 181 -5.37 13.71 6.98
C ALA A 181 -3.86 13.72 7.18
N LEU A 182 -3.14 12.71 6.67
CA LEU A 182 -1.69 12.64 6.73
C LEU A 182 -1.03 13.83 6.01
N ILE A 183 -1.51 14.18 4.81
CA ILE A 183 -1.04 15.36 4.05
C ILE A 183 -1.22 16.63 4.89
N LYS A 184 -2.39 16.80 5.53
CA LYS A 184 -2.66 17.94 6.41
C LYS A 184 -1.68 17.98 7.59
N LEU A 185 -1.45 16.83 8.25
CA LEU A 185 -0.53 16.72 9.38
C LEU A 185 0.94 16.98 9.00
N MET A 186 1.34 16.67 7.76
CA MET A 186 2.68 16.98 7.23
C MET A 186 2.87 18.44 6.82
N GLY A 187 1.85 19.29 6.97
CA GLY A 187 1.91 20.72 6.62
C GLY A 187 1.32 21.06 5.25
N GLY A 188 0.49 20.18 4.69
CA GLY A 188 -0.21 20.38 3.42
C GLY A 188 0.52 19.81 2.19
N PRO A 189 -0.07 19.96 0.99
CA PRO A 189 0.38 19.27 -0.22
C PRO A 189 1.82 19.62 -0.61
N ASP A 190 2.25 20.87 -0.49
CA ASP A 190 3.62 21.27 -0.85
C ASP A 190 4.68 20.67 0.09
N ALA A 191 4.37 20.59 1.39
CA ALA A 191 5.26 19.98 2.38
C ALA A 191 5.33 18.46 2.22
N PHE A 192 4.18 17.84 1.90
CA PHE A 192 4.07 16.43 1.56
C PHE A 192 4.88 16.10 0.29
N GLU A 193 4.74 16.90 -0.77
CA GLU A 193 5.49 16.74 -2.02
C GLU A 193 7.00 16.83 -1.78
N ARG A 194 7.48 17.84 -1.04
CA ARG A 194 8.91 17.97 -0.70
C ARG A 194 9.42 16.77 0.08
N ARG A 195 8.63 16.22 1.00
CA ARG A 195 9.00 15.02 1.76
C ARG A 195 9.06 13.80 0.86
N LEU A 196 8.11 13.62 -0.06
CA LEU A 196 8.18 12.56 -1.06
C LEU A 196 9.40 12.72 -1.96
N ASP A 197 9.72 13.93 -2.42
CA ASP A 197 10.90 14.20 -3.26
C ASP A 197 12.18 13.79 -2.51
N ALA A 198 12.30 14.18 -1.22
CA ALA A 198 13.41 13.81 -0.34
C ALA A 198 13.55 12.29 -0.18
N SER A 199 12.44 11.53 -0.14
CA SER A 199 12.47 10.07 -0.01
C SER A 199 13.28 9.38 -1.12
N PHE A 200 13.35 9.96 -2.32
CA PHE A 200 14.01 9.35 -3.48
C PHE A 200 15.42 9.88 -3.75
N VAL A 201 15.96 10.77 -2.91
CA VAL A 201 17.35 11.24 -3.02
C VAL A 201 18.29 10.17 -2.45
N GLU A 202 19.34 9.86 -3.20
CA GLU A 202 20.36 8.88 -2.79
C GLU A 202 21.44 9.52 -1.92
N GLY A 203 22.17 8.72 -1.13
CA GLY A 203 23.31 9.16 -0.33
C GLY A 203 23.12 9.13 1.19
N PHE A 204 22.01 8.60 1.69
CA PHE A 204 21.72 8.49 3.12
C PHE A 204 22.29 7.21 3.78
N SER A 205 23.19 6.47 3.11
CA SER A 205 23.57 5.05 3.36
C SER A 205 23.86 4.58 4.80
N ALA A 206 23.95 5.46 5.80
CA ALA A 206 23.99 5.09 7.23
C ALA A 206 22.59 5.00 7.90
N GLY A 207 21.55 5.57 7.29
CA GLY A 207 20.22 5.73 7.87
C GLY A 207 19.15 4.76 7.36
N ALA A 208 19.41 3.99 6.30
CA ALA A 208 18.41 3.10 5.70
C ALA A 208 18.17 1.77 6.47
N GLY A 209 18.89 1.58 7.58
CA GLY A 209 18.88 0.36 8.39
C GLY A 209 19.61 -0.81 7.70
N PRO A 210 20.00 -1.85 8.45
CA PRO A 210 20.66 -3.03 7.87
C PRO A 210 19.76 -3.82 6.90
N ALA A 211 18.45 -3.53 6.87
CA ALA A 211 17.47 -4.19 6.02
C ALA A 211 17.31 -3.56 4.62
N ASN A 212 17.80 -2.34 4.36
CA ASN A 212 17.77 -1.74 3.02
C ASN A 212 19.07 -2.04 2.26
N THR A 213 19.08 -3.15 1.53
CA THR A 213 20.23 -3.59 0.72
C THR A 213 20.13 -3.16 -0.75
N ALA A 214 19.01 -2.55 -1.15
CA ALA A 214 18.71 -2.25 -2.54
C ALA A 214 19.22 -0.88 -2.99
N GLY A 215 19.31 0.10 -2.09
CA GLY A 215 19.73 1.47 -2.40
C GLY A 215 20.16 2.28 -1.19
N THR A 216 20.43 3.57 -1.39
CA THR A 216 20.90 4.48 -0.33
C THR A 216 19.93 5.63 -0.05
N ALA A 217 18.74 5.61 -0.66
CA ALA A 217 17.68 6.57 -0.40
C ALA A 217 16.89 6.21 0.87
N LEU A 218 16.10 7.16 1.40
CA LEU A 218 15.18 6.88 2.52
C LEU A 218 14.02 5.97 2.10
N PHE A 219 13.64 6.00 0.82
CA PHE A 219 12.77 5.01 0.19
C PHE A 219 13.53 3.69 -0.04
N ASN A 220 12.90 2.58 0.33
CA ASN A 220 13.44 1.23 0.10
C ASN A 220 12.65 0.49 -0.99
N PRO A 221 13.21 0.27 -2.19
CA PRO A 221 12.54 -0.49 -3.25
C PRO A 221 12.48 -2.01 -2.96
N GLY A 222 13.25 -2.50 -1.99
CA GLY A 222 13.35 -3.91 -1.64
C GLY A 222 12.55 -4.31 -0.41
N ASN A 223 11.67 -3.46 0.12
CA ASN A 223 10.82 -3.79 1.26
C ASN A 223 9.43 -3.13 1.20
N GLU A 224 8.45 -3.83 1.77
CA GLU A 224 7.01 -3.59 1.71
C GLU A 224 6.50 -2.26 2.28
N PRO A 225 7.08 -1.68 3.37
CA PRO A 225 6.60 -0.42 3.93
C PRO A 225 6.66 0.73 2.93
N SER A 226 7.51 0.62 1.91
CA SER A 226 7.73 1.64 0.88
C SER A 226 6.87 1.44 -0.38
N PHE A 227 6.13 0.34 -0.53
CA PHE A 227 5.45 -0.02 -1.78
C PHE A 227 4.51 1.05 -2.34
N GLN A 228 3.77 1.74 -1.45
CA GLN A 228 2.84 2.78 -1.86
C GLN A 228 3.52 4.13 -2.13
N THR A 229 4.71 4.37 -1.57
CA THR A 229 5.38 5.69 -1.56
C THR A 229 5.46 6.36 -2.94
N PRO A 230 5.83 5.67 -4.04
CA PRO A 230 5.87 6.28 -5.37
C PRO A 230 4.51 6.77 -5.88
N PHE A 231 3.41 6.19 -5.40
CA PHE A 231 2.04 6.50 -5.83
C PHE A 231 1.39 7.60 -4.99
N LEU A 232 2.02 8.04 -3.90
CA LEU A 232 1.45 9.05 -3.02
C LEU A 232 1.35 10.44 -3.67
N TYR A 233 2.07 10.71 -4.76
CA TYR A 233 1.87 11.93 -5.55
C TYR A 233 0.47 12.00 -6.18
N ASN A 234 -0.24 10.87 -6.34
CA ASN A 234 -1.63 10.87 -6.83
C ASN A 234 -2.60 11.58 -5.87
N TYR A 235 -2.23 11.74 -4.59
CA TYR A 235 -2.99 12.51 -3.60
C TYR A 235 -2.67 14.02 -3.64
N ILE A 236 -1.88 14.48 -4.60
CA ILE A 236 -1.59 15.89 -4.84
C ILE A 236 -2.06 16.24 -6.27
N ASN A 237 -2.95 17.22 -6.39
CA ASN A 237 -3.53 17.60 -7.67
C ASN A 237 -2.46 17.95 -8.72
N GLY A 238 -2.57 17.36 -9.90
CA GLY A 238 -1.69 17.64 -11.02
C GLY A 238 -0.28 17.05 -10.89
N LYS A 239 -0.05 16.11 -9.97
CA LYS A 239 1.28 15.53 -9.69
C LYS A 239 1.41 14.05 -10.08
N GLN A 240 0.42 13.44 -10.73
CA GLN A 240 0.52 12.05 -11.20
C GLN A 240 1.74 11.79 -12.10
N TYR A 241 2.24 12.79 -12.83
CA TYR A 241 3.48 12.63 -13.61
C TYR A 241 4.69 12.27 -12.74
N LYS A 242 4.75 12.73 -11.47
CA LYS A 242 5.82 12.33 -10.53
C LYS A 242 5.68 10.86 -10.13
N THR A 243 4.46 10.34 -9.98
CA THR A 243 4.24 8.90 -9.81
C THR A 243 4.81 8.12 -11.00
N VAL A 244 4.54 8.57 -12.23
CA VAL A 244 5.12 7.94 -13.43
C VAL A 244 6.66 7.96 -13.40
N GLU A 245 7.27 9.11 -13.08
CA GLU A 245 8.72 9.23 -12.95
C GLU A 245 9.29 8.27 -11.91
N LYS A 246 8.74 8.26 -10.69
CA LYS A 246 9.26 7.45 -9.58
C LYS A 246 9.06 5.94 -9.82
N THR A 247 7.88 5.53 -10.27
CA THR A 247 7.62 4.12 -10.63
C THR A 247 8.54 3.62 -11.74
N ARG A 248 8.73 4.40 -12.81
CA ARG A 248 9.68 4.05 -13.88
C ARG A 248 11.12 4.02 -13.41
N TYR A 249 11.54 4.98 -12.60
CA TYR A 249 12.87 4.98 -11.98
C TYR A 249 13.08 3.68 -11.18
N VAL A 250 12.13 3.32 -10.31
CA VAL A 250 12.27 2.12 -9.46
C VAL A 250 12.32 0.85 -10.30
N VAL A 251 11.37 0.65 -11.22
CA VAL A 251 11.33 -0.55 -12.06
C VAL A 251 12.60 -0.67 -12.91
N ASN A 252 13.01 0.40 -13.60
CA ASN A 252 14.15 0.33 -14.52
C ASN A 252 15.50 0.19 -13.79
N LYS A 253 15.62 0.70 -12.56
CA LYS A 253 16.88 0.65 -11.80
C LYS A 253 17.05 -0.65 -11.03
N TYR A 254 15.97 -1.15 -10.43
CA TYR A 254 16.06 -2.21 -9.43
C TYR A 254 15.56 -3.58 -9.91
N TYR A 255 14.82 -3.65 -11.02
CA TYR A 255 14.35 -4.91 -11.58
C TYR A 255 15.08 -5.28 -12.86
N SER A 256 15.44 -6.54 -13.01
CA SER A 256 16.05 -7.07 -14.24
C SER A 256 15.79 -8.57 -14.41
N LEU A 257 16.18 -9.12 -15.56
CA LEU A 257 16.12 -10.56 -15.83
C LEU A 257 17.32 -11.33 -15.24
N ALA A 258 18.26 -10.64 -14.58
CA ALA A 258 19.40 -11.29 -13.96
C ALA A 258 18.99 -12.09 -12.72
N ARG A 259 19.87 -12.98 -12.25
CA ARG A 259 19.64 -13.78 -11.03
C ARG A 259 19.36 -12.92 -9.78
N SER A 260 19.97 -11.74 -9.70
CA SER A 260 19.75 -10.72 -8.65
C SER A 260 18.80 -9.62 -9.10
N GLY A 261 17.87 -9.92 -10.00
CA GLY A 261 17.03 -8.94 -10.68
C GLY A 261 15.80 -8.48 -9.89
N ILE A 262 15.74 -8.72 -8.59
CA ILE A 262 14.68 -8.24 -7.69
C ILE A 262 15.37 -7.59 -6.48
N PRO A 263 14.94 -6.38 -6.06
CA PRO A 263 15.69 -5.56 -5.12
C PRO A 263 15.79 -6.10 -3.69
N GLY A 264 14.90 -7.02 -3.31
CA GLY A 264 14.83 -7.56 -1.96
C GLY A 264 14.33 -9.01 -1.95
N ASN A 265 13.89 -9.45 -0.78
CA ASN A 265 13.27 -10.76 -0.63
C ASN A 265 12.00 -10.84 -1.49
N GLN A 266 11.69 -12.02 -2.02
CA GLN A 266 10.46 -12.19 -2.83
C GLN A 266 9.19 -12.06 -2.00
N ASP A 267 9.29 -12.39 -0.71
CA ASP A 267 8.23 -12.34 0.29
C ASP A 267 6.90 -12.87 -0.24
N ALA A 268 6.95 -14.16 -0.60
CA ALA A 268 5.80 -14.87 -1.13
C ALA A 268 5.17 -14.19 -2.36
N GLY A 269 5.96 -13.51 -3.18
CA GLY A 269 5.51 -12.86 -4.41
C GLY A 269 5.04 -11.42 -4.24
N ALA A 270 5.18 -10.81 -3.05
CA ALA A 270 4.85 -9.40 -2.83
C ALA A 270 5.66 -8.47 -3.75
N MET A 271 6.97 -8.66 -3.88
CA MET A 271 7.81 -7.91 -4.84
C MET A 271 7.40 -8.12 -6.29
N ALA A 272 7.06 -9.36 -6.65
CA ALA A 272 6.67 -9.71 -8.02
C ALA A 272 5.33 -9.09 -8.39
N THR A 273 4.35 -9.09 -7.48
CA THR A 273 3.05 -8.47 -7.72
C THR A 273 3.13 -6.95 -7.69
N TRP A 274 4.00 -6.36 -6.86
CA TRP A 274 4.32 -4.93 -6.95
C TRP A 274 4.83 -4.56 -8.35
N LEU A 275 5.76 -5.35 -8.91
CA LEU A 275 6.22 -5.15 -10.29
C LEU A 275 5.07 -5.28 -11.30
N LEU A 276 4.23 -6.31 -11.19
CA LEU A 276 3.10 -6.50 -12.12
C LEU A 276 2.14 -5.30 -12.10
N TRP A 277 1.82 -4.76 -10.93
CA TRP A 277 1.01 -3.55 -10.79
C TRP A 277 1.63 -2.37 -11.55
N ASN A 278 2.92 -2.11 -11.34
CA ASN A 278 3.65 -1.07 -12.05
C ASN A 278 3.65 -1.29 -13.57
N LEU A 279 3.83 -2.52 -14.04
CA LEU A 279 3.81 -2.85 -15.47
C LEU A 279 2.43 -2.58 -16.11
N LEU A 280 1.34 -2.80 -15.37
CA LEU A 280 -0.02 -2.45 -15.78
C LEU A 280 -0.30 -0.94 -15.70
N GLY A 281 0.53 -0.18 -14.98
CA GLY A 281 0.33 1.24 -14.74
C GLY A 281 -0.72 1.53 -13.65
N LEU A 282 -0.92 0.59 -12.72
CA LEU A 282 -1.92 0.66 -11.66
C LEU A 282 -1.28 0.32 -10.30
N TYR A 283 -1.87 0.75 -9.20
CA TYR A 283 -1.49 0.29 -7.86
C TYR A 283 -2.70 0.21 -6.93
N PRO A 284 -2.94 -0.91 -6.24
CA PRO A 284 -4.09 -1.06 -5.36
C PRO A 284 -3.87 -0.31 -4.05
N VAL A 285 -4.81 0.54 -3.66
CA VAL A 285 -4.80 1.09 -2.31
C VAL A 285 -5.34 0.04 -1.36
N THR A 286 -4.50 -0.40 -0.44
CA THR A 286 -4.81 -1.50 0.45
C THR A 286 -6.04 -1.21 1.31
N SER A 287 -6.93 -2.21 1.44
CA SER A 287 -8.23 -2.11 2.13
C SER A 287 -9.20 -1.12 1.49
N GLN A 288 -9.01 -0.75 0.23
CA GLN A 288 -9.88 0.16 -0.51
C GLN A 288 -10.21 -0.39 -1.90
N PRO A 289 -11.41 -0.12 -2.45
CA PRO A 289 -11.75 -0.48 -3.82
C PRO A 289 -11.16 0.53 -4.82
N VAL A 290 -9.92 0.97 -4.62
CA VAL A 290 -9.27 2.07 -5.36
C VAL A 290 -7.97 1.59 -5.97
N TYR A 291 -7.74 1.93 -7.23
CA TYR A 291 -6.45 1.74 -7.90
C TYR A 291 -5.90 3.09 -8.35
N LEU A 292 -4.70 3.43 -7.87
CA LEU A 292 -3.96 4.63 -8.27
C LEU A 292 -3.35 4.43 -9.65
N LEU A 293 -3.36 5.47 -10.48
CA LEU A 293 -2.87 5.45 -11.85
C LEU A 293 -1.40 5.88 -11.93
N SER A 294 -0.56 5.04 -12.54
CA SER A 294 0.76 5.41 -13.08
C SER A 294 0.68 5.39 -14.62
N ALA A 295 1.69 4.86 -15.31
CA ALA A 295 1.71 4.64 -16.74
C ALA A 295 2.06 3.18 -17.04
N PRO A 296 1.39 2.52 -17.99
CA PRO A 296 1.72 1.15 -18.36
C PRO A 296 3.13 1.06 -19.00
N PHE A 297 3.71 -0.13 -18.93
CA PHE A 297 4.97 -0.48 -19.59
C PHE A 297 4.77 -1.11 -20.97
N PHE A 298 3.53 -1.44 -21.32
CA PHE A 298 3.19 -2.04 -22.60
C PHE A 298 2.13 -1.21 -23.35
N LYS A 299 2.21 -1.21 -24.68
CA LYS A 299 1.23 -0.52 -25.53
C LYS A 299 -0.18 -1.12 -25.43
N ALA A 300 -0.27 -2.41 -25.13
CA ALA A 300 -1.54 -3.10 -24.93
C ALA A 300 -1.35 -4.30 -23.98
N VAL A 301 -2.26 -4.45 -23.01
CA VAL A 301 -2.35 -5.61 -22.12
C VAL A 301 -3.83 -5.95 -21.93
N ASP A 302 -4.15 -7.24 -21.96
CA ASP A 302 -5.48 -7.74 -21.59
C ASP A 302 -5.34 -8.52 -20.29
N VAL A 303 -6.04 -8.06 -19.24
CA VAL A 303 -6.09 -8.71 -17.94
C VAL A 303 -7.42 -9.46 -17.84
N ARG A 304 -7.36 -10.78 -17.75
CA ARG A 304 -8.55 -11.61 -17.52
C ARG A 304 -9.01 -11.43 -16.08
N ILE A 305 -10.26 -11.02 -15.89
CA ILE A 305 -10.91 -10.83 -14.60
C ILE A 305 -11.94 -11.94 -14.39
N GLY A 306 -11.92 -12.59 -13.22
CA GLY A 306 -12.83 -13.68 -12.86
C GLY A 306 -13.63 -13.34 -11.62
N THR A 307 -14.95 -13.50 -11.64
CA THR A 307 -15.81 -13.35 -10.45
C THR A 307 -16.00 -14.69 -9.76
N ALA A 308 -15.84 -14.74 -8.44
CA ALA A 308 -15.91 -15.99 -7.70
C ALA A 308 -17.31 -16.63 -7.74
N ASP A 309 -17.33 -17.95 -7.75
CA ASP A 309 -18.50 -18.76 -7.44
C ASP A 309 -18.19 -19.59 -6.17
N PRO A 310 -18.75 -19.26 -5.01
CA PRO A 310 -18.48 -20.00 -3.78
C PRO A 310 -19.01 -21.45 -3.81
N THR A 311 -19.78 -21.81 -4.84
CA THR A 311 -20.36 -23.14 -5.04
C THR A 311 -19.69 -23.95 -6.15
N SER A 312 -18.69 -23.39 -6.84
CA SER A 312 -18.05 -24.02 -8.00
C SER A 312 -16.54 -23.75 -8.04
N ALA A 313 -15.79 -24.72 -8.58
CA ALA A 313 -14.36 -24.51 -8.87
C ALA A 313 -14.15 -23.51 -10.04
N SER A 314 -15.16 -23.32 -10.89
CA SER A 314 -15.14 -22.36 -12.01
C SER A 314 -15.58 -20.96 -11.58
N TYR A 315 -15.18 -19.93 -12.33
CA TYR A 315 -15.69 -18.57 -12.10
C TYR A 315 -17.17 -18.45 -12.47
N LYS A 316 -17.91 -17.62 -11.73
CA LYS A 316 -19.28 -17.24 -12.06
C LYS A 316 -19.37 -16.49 -13.39
N SER A 317 -18.36 -15.66 -13.67
CA SER A 317 -18.18 -14.97 -14.95
C SER A 317 -16.70 -14.65 -15.18
N GLU A 318 -16.30 -14.63 -16.45
CA GLU A 318 -14.99 -14.15 -16.90
C GLU A 318 -15.16 -12.98 -17.87
N THR A 319 -14.30 -11.97 -17.73
CA THR A 319 -14.25 -10.79 -18.59
C THR A 319 -12.81 -10.31 -18.75
N TYR A 320 -12.59 -9.22 -19.47
CA TYR A 320 -11.25 -8.65 -19.68
C TYR A 320 -11.23 -7.15 -19.45
N LEU A 321 -10.26 -6.69 -18.66
CA LEU A 321 -9.83 -5.29 -18.63
C LEU A 321 -8.74 -5.09 -19.69
N ARG A 322 -9.02 -4.22 -20.65
CA ARG A 322 -8.13 -3.88 -21.77
C ARG A 322 -7.38 -2.60 -21.47
N ILE A 323 -6.11 -2.70 -21.11
CA ILE A 323 -5.23 -1.55 -20.92
C ILE A 323 -4.58 -1.19 -22.25
N ARG A 324 -4.70 0.07 -22.67
CA ARG A 324 -4.24 0.54 -23.99
C ARG A 324 -3.45 1.84 -23.86
N ALA A 325 -2.25 1.88 -24.44
CA ALA A 325 -1.36 3.03 -24.50
C ALA A 325 -0.62 3.06 -25.84
N PRO A 326 -1.33 3.21 -26.98
CA PRO A 326 -0.72 3.03 -28.31
C PRO A 326 0.44 4.01 -28.60
N GLY A 327 0.41 5.19 -27.99
CA GLY A 327 1.47 6.20 -28.09
C GLY A 327 2.67 5.99 -27.16
N LEU A 328 2.72 4.91 -26.38
CA LEU A 328 3.84 4.61 -25.49
C LEU A 328 5.11 4.26 -26.28
N ASP A 329 6.19 4.98 -26.03
CA ASP A 329 7.54 4.64 -26.47
C ASP A 329 8.60 5.21 -25.50
N SER A 330 9.89 5.12 -25.85
CA SER A 330 10.98 5.61 -25.01
C SER A 330 10.95 7.12 -24.77
N ASN A 331 10.35 7.90 -25.67
CA ASN A 331 10.23 9.34 -25.57
C ASN A 331 8.86 9.77 -25.01
N ASN A 332 7.83 8.94 -25.16
CA ASN A 332 6.44 9.22 -24.79
C ASN A 332 6.01 8.37 -23.59
N THR A 333 6.53 8.68 -22.41
CA THR A 333 6.32 7.91 -21.18
C THR A 333 5.31 8.53 -20.22
N TYR A 334 5.00 9.83 -20.36
CA TYR A 334 4.07 10.55 -19.49
C TYR A 334 2.62 10.35 -19.93
N VAL A 335 1.72 10.27 -18.94
CA VAL A 335 0.27 10.28 -19.18
C VAL A 335 -0.20 11.72 -19.38
N ARG A 336 -1.01 11.94 -20.41
CA ARG A 336 -1.63 13.23 -20.74
C ARG A 336 -3.15 13.25 -20.62
N GLY A 337 -3.74 12.09 -20.36
CA GLY A 337 -5.16 11.90 -20.18
C GLY A 337 -5.51 10.43 -20.18
N VAL A 338 -6.61 10.09 -19.51
CA VAL A 338 -7.09 8.71 -19.38
C VAL A 338 -8.57 8.65 -19.73
N LYS A 339 -8.98 7.58 -20.40
CA LYS A 339 -10.40 7.24 -20.58
C LYS A 339 -10.71 5.88 -19.97
N ILE A 340 -11.86 5.78 -19.32
CA ILE A 340 -12.46 4.51 -18.89
C ILE A 340 -13.67 4.26 -19.78
N ASN A 341 -13.68 3.14 -20.51
CA ASN A 341 -14.79 2.77 -21.39
C ASN A 341 -15.21 3.91 -22.33
N GLY A 342 -14.21 4.60 -22.92
CA GLY A 342 -14.39 5.73 -23.83
C GLY A 342 -14.68 7.09 -23.17
N LYS A 343 -14.93 7.15 -21.86
CA LYS A 343 -15.20 8.40 -21.12
C LYS A 343 -13.93 8.96 -20.50
N SER A 344 -13.60 10.21 -20.80
CA SER A 344 -12.46 10.89 -20.21
C SER A 344 -12.64 11.10 -18.71
N ILE A 345 -11.57 10.86 -17.94
CA ILE A 345 -11.48 11.18 -16.52
C ILE A 345 -10.36 12.20 -16.31
N ASN A 346 -10.46 12.98 -15.24
CA ASN A 346 -9.44 13.93 -14.79
C ASN A 346 -8.95 13.64 -13.36
N ARG A 347 -9.21 12.42 -12.86
CA ARG A 347 -8.72 11.91 -11.57
C ARG A 347 -7.65 10.86 -11.80
N SER A 348 -6.67 10.79 -10.91
CA SER A 348 -5.51 9.89 -10.98
C SER A 348 -5.77 8.52 -10.33
N PHE A 349 -7.03 8.10 -10.23
CA PHE A 349 -7.43 6.82 -9.68
C PHE A 349 -8.69 6.28 -10.36
N ILE A 350 -8.93 4.98 -10.21
CA ILE A 350 -10.14 4.29 -10.66
C ILE A 350 -10.71 3.44 -9.53
N TRP A 351 -12.02 3.24 -9.54
CA TRP A 351 -12.71 2.35 -8.62
C TRP A 351 -12.70 0.92 -9.13
N HIS A 352 -12.75 -0.03 -8.20
CA HIS A 352 -12.82 -1.47 -8.51
C HIS A 352 -14.03 -1.81 -9.39
N ASP A 353 -15.20 -1.27 -9.08
CA ASP A 353 -16.43 -1.55 -9.82
C ASP A 353 -16.41 -1.01 -11.27
N GLU A 354 -15.53 -0.05 -11.58
CA GLU A 354 -15.37 0.44 -12.95
C GLU A 354 -14.64 -0.54 -13.87
N ILE A 355 -13.95 -1.53 -13.30
CA ILE A 355 -13.13 -2.49 -14.05
C ILE A 355 -13.54 -3.95 -13.86
N THR A 356 -14.28 -4.31 -12.80
CA THR A 356 -14.68 -5.71 -12.53
C THR A 356 -15.62 -6.31 -13.56
N SER A 357 -16.41 -5.47 -14.24
CA SER A 357 -17.23 -5.90 -15.38
C SER A 357 -16.43 -6.04 -16.68
N GLY A 358 -15.11 -5.79 -16.62
CA GLY A 358 -14.22 -5.64 -17.78
C GLY A 358 -14.35 -4.26 -18.40
N GLY A 359 -13.80 -4.10 -19.60
CA GLY A 359 -13.85 -2.83 -20.33
C GLY A 359 -12.50 -2.39 -20.87
N SER A 360 -12.29 -1.08 -21.00
CA SER A 360 -11.03 -0.49 -21.43
C SER A 360 -10.55 0.64 -20.51
N LEU A 361 -9.24 0.68 -20.32
CA LEU A 361 -8.50 1.81 -19.76
C LEU A 361 -7.51 2.31 -20.82
N GLU A 362 -7.76 3.49 -21.36
CA GLU A 362 -7.01 4.05 -22.48
C GLU A 362 -6.19 5.26 -22.03
N PHE A 363 -4.86 5.14 -22.12
CA PHE A 363 -3.89 6.16 -21.78
C PHE A 363 -3.45 6.93 -23.03
N THR A 364 -3.60 8.25 -22.98
CA THR A 364 -2.97 9.16 -23.95
C THR A 364 -1.55 9.45 -23.47
N MET A 365 -0.56 9.02 -24.23
CA MET A 365 0.86 9.18 -23.87
C MET A 365 1.45 10.44 -24.49
N GLY A 366 2.52 10.96 -23.90
CA GLY A 366 3.32 12.04 -24.50
C GLY A 366 4.68 12.24 -23.85
N SER A 367 5.48 13.11 -24.45
CA SER A 367 6.88 13.33 -24.08
C SER A 367 7.13 14.37 -22.99
N LYS A 368 6.08 15.07 -22.55
CA LYS A 368 6.16 16.08 -21.51
C LYS A 368 5.11 15.80 -20.44
N ALA A 369 5.52 15.99 -19.18
CA ALA A 369 4.62 16.01 -18.05
C ALA A 369 3.54 17.08 -18.24
N VAL A 370 2.31 16.74 -17.85
CA VAL A 370 1.17 17.66 -17.78
C VAL A 370 0.36 17.34 -16.53
N ALA A 371 -0.26 18.37 -15.94
CA ALA A 371 -1.21 18.22 -14.84
C ALA A 371 -2.59 17.87 -15.40
N TRP A 372 -2.75 16.66 -15.94
CA TRP A 372 -4.04 16.18 -16.47
C TRP A 372 -5.02 15.76 -15.34
N ASP A 373 -4.47 15.39 -14.19
CA ASP A 373 -5.15 14.88 -13.00
C ASP A 373 -5.50 15.99 -11.99
N SER A 374 -6.22 17.01 -12.45
CA SER A 374 -6.64 18.15 -11.62
C SER A 374 -8.05 18.00 -11.03
N GLY A 375 -8.64 16.81 -11.13
CA GLY A 375 -9.99 16.49 -10.68
C GLY A 375 -10.05 16.06 -9.22
N GLU A 376 -10.89 15.07 -8.96
CA GLU A 376 -11.04 14.46 -7.63
C GLU A 376 -9.73 13.75 -7.20
N LEU A 377 -9.35 13.93 -5.94
CA LEU A 377 -8.26 13.18 -5.30
C LEU A 377 -8.75 11.79 -4.87
N PRO A 378 -7.86 10.80 -4.72
CA PRO A 378 -8.27 9.50 -4.19
C PRO A 378 -8.92 9.65 -2.80
N PRO A 379 -9.94 8.83 -2.48
CA PRO A 379 -10.70 8.97 -1.25
C PRO A 379 -9.83 8.78 -0.01
N SER A 380 -10.23 9.41 1.08
CA SER A 380 -9.61 9.29 2.39
C SER A 380 -10.68 9.41 3.45
N LEU A 381 -10.51 8.70 4.56
CA LEU A 381 -11.51 8.65 5.63
C LEU A 381 -11.92 10.04 6.12
N SER A 382 -10.96 10.96 6.29
CA SER A 382 -11.20 12.33 6.78
C SER A 382 -11.89 13.27 5.79
N THR A 383 -11.90 12.95 4.49
CA THR A 383 -12.51 13.79 3.44
C THR A 383 -13.85 13.27 2.95
N GLY A 384 -14.37 12.22 3.61
CA GLY A 384 -15.53 11.49 3.14
C GLY A 384 -15.12 10.20 2.42
N TRP A 385 -15.72 9.10 2.86
CA TRP A 385 -15.54 7.76 2.30
C TRP A 385 -16.79 7.32 1.48
N GLU A 386 -17.76 8.23 1.29
CA GLU A 386 -19.07 7.93 0.71
C GLU A 386 -19.23 8.43 -0.72
#